data_AF-A0A935D3D6-F1
#
_entry.id   AF-A0A935D3D6-F1
#
_cell.length_a   1.000
_cell.length_b   1.000
_cell.length_c   1.000
_cell.angle_alpha   90.00
_cell.angle_beta   90.00
_cell.angle_gamma   90.00
#
_symmetry.space_group_name_H-M   'P 1'
#
loop_
_entity.id
_entity.type
_entity.pdbx_description
1 polymer ?
#
loop_
_entity_poly.entity_id
_entity_poly.type
_entity_poly.pdbx_seq_one_letter_code
_entity_poly.pdbx_strand_id
1 'polypeptide(L)' 'MANEGIEQGVRELLTRIGKLSPDFAADADIFRDLGVKSAQALDLLLSLEDEFGVQIPDDAFGDARTLSKIVALVEGLK' A
#
# COMPACT_ATOMS: atom_id res chain seq x y z
N MET A 1 9.23 -5.55 15.58
CA MET A 1 8.18 -6.59 15.67
C MET A 1 6.82 -6.11 15.18
N ALA A 2 6.41 -4.84 15.38
CA ALA A 2 5.13 -4.34 14.85
C ALA A 2 5.15 -4.07 13.32
N ASN A 3 6.30 -3.66 12.77
CA ASN A 3 6.39 -3.16 11.40
C ASN A 3 6.28 -4.27 10.32
N GLU A 4 6.81 -5.46 10.59
CA GLU A 4 6.81 -6.59 9.63
C GLU A 4 5.39 -7.02 9.23
N GLY A 5 4.42 -6.96 10.15
CA GLY A 5 3.05 -7.39 9.85
C GLY A 5 2.30 -6.42 8.93
N ILE A 6 2.51 -5.11 9.08
CA ILE A 6 1.86 -4.10 8.23
C ILE A 6 2.50 -4.12 6.85
N GLU A 7 3.83 -4.12 6.78
CA GLU A 7 4.54 -4.21 5.49
C GLU A 7 4.12 -5.44 4.70
N GLN A 8 4.05 -6.61 5.35
CA GLN A 8 3.66 -7.84 4.71
C GLN A 8 2.21 -7.80 4.21
N GLY A 9 1.27 -7.29 5.02
CA GLY A 9 -0.13 -7.14 4.61
C GLY A 9 -0.30 -6.18 3.43
N VAL A 10 0.36 -5.02 3.46
CA VAL A 10 0.34 -4.06 2.35
C VAL A 10 0.91 -4.71 1.08
N ARG A 11 2.00 -5.47 1.20
CA ARG A 11 2.65 -6.16 0.08
C ARG A 11 1.78 -7.25 -0.53
N GLU A 12 1.08 -8.02 0.29
CA GLU A 12 0.12 -9.04 -0.14
C GLU A 12 -1.07 -8.43 -0.87
N LEU A 13 -1.65 -7.35 -0.33
CA LEU A 13 -2.73 -6.62 -1.00
C LEU A 13 -2.26 -6.06 -2.35
N LEU A 14 -1.05 -5.48 -2.38
CA LEU A 14 -0.48 -4.93 -3.60
C LEU A 14 -0.27 -5.99 -4.69
N THR A 15 0.29 -7.13 -4.32
CA THR A 15 0.48 -8.23 -5.27
C THR A 15 -0.83 -8.82 -5.75
N ARG A 16 -1.80 -8.98 -4.86
CA ARG A 16 -3.12 -9.52 -5.19
C ARG A 16 -3.90 -8.60 -6.13
N ILE A 17 -3.93 -7.30 -5.85
CA ILE A 17 -4.70 -6.32 -6.61
C ILE A 17 -3.97 -5.93 -7.89
N GLY A 18 -2.67 -5.66 -7.78
CA GLY A 18 -1.82 -5.27 -8.89
C GLY A 18 -1.45 -6.42 -9.83
N LYS A 19 -1.66 -7.68 -9.41
CA LYS A 19 -1.26 -8.90 -10.13
C LYS A 19 0.23 -8.92 -10.49
N LEU A 20 1.06 -8.43 -9.59
CA LEU A 20 2.51 -8.42 -9.71
C LEU A 20 3.17 -9.43 -8.76
N SER A 21 4.47 -9.66 -8.96
CA SER A 21 5.29 -10.50 -8.08
C SER A 21 5.53 -9.78 -6.74
N PRO A 22 5.62 -10.45 -5.59
CA PRO A 22 5.92 -9.81 -4.30
C PRO A 22 7.35 -9.27 -4.20
N ASP A 23 8.20 -9.66 -5.15
CA ASP A 23 9.60 -9.29 -5.20
C ASP A 23 9.80 -7.92 -5.87
N PHE A 24 9.36 -6.86 -5.18
CA PHE A 24 9.61 -5.47 -5.56
C PHE A 24 10.23 -4.68 -4.42
N ALA A 25 11.01 -3.67 -4.77
CA ALA A 25 11.68 -2.82 -3.79
C ALA A 25 10.64 -1.98 -3.01
N ALA A 26 10.88 -1.74 -1.72
CA ALA A 26 9.94 -1.01 -0.88
C ALA A 26 9.84 0.49 -1.25
N ASP A 27 10.88 1.01 -1.90
CA ASP A 27 10.97 2.35 -2.49
C ASP A 27 10.48 2.42 -3.94
N ALA A 28 10.08 1.29 -4.54
CA ALA A 28 9.54 1.26 -5.89
C ALA A 28 8.22 2.03 -5.97
N ASP A 29 8.05 2.79 -7.05
CA ASP A 29 6.84 3.54 -7.31
C ASP A 29 5.72 2.58 -7.74
N ILE A 30 4.63 2.57 -6.99
CA ILE A 30 3.52 1.63 -7.21
C ILE A 30 2.84 1.87 -8.55
N PHE A 31 2.71 3.12 -8.94
CA PHE A 31 2.04 3.50 -10.18
C PHE A 31 2.99 3.39 -11.37
N ARG A 32 4.24 3.82 -11.19
CA ARG A 32 5.21 3.93 -12.28
C ARG A 32 6.05 2.67 -12.49
N ASP A 33 6.55 2.07 -11.42
CA ASP A 33 7.45 0.91 -11.49
C ASP A 33 6.65 -0.40 -11.48
N LEU A 34 5.64 -0.50 -10.60
CA LEU A 34 4.77 -1.68 -10.50
C LEU A 34 3.60 -1.64 -11.49
N GLY A 35 3.33 -0.48 -12.10
CA GLY A 35 2.28 -0.33 -13.11
C GLY A 35 0.87 -0.44 -12.56
N VAL A 36 0.68 -0.21 -11.26
CA VAL A 36 -0.64 -0.22 -10.61
C VAL A 36 -1.49 0.92 -11.15
N LYS A 37 -2.69 0.58 -11.60
CA LYS A 37 -3.65 1.57 -12.13
C LYS A 37 -4.34 2.30 -10.99
N SER A 38 -4.81 3.52 -11.23
CA SER A 38 -5.58 4.30 -10.25
C SER A 38 -6.80 3.56 -9.70
N ALA A 39 -7.49 2.73 -10.51
CA ALA A 39 -8.57 1.87 -10.02
C ALA A 39 -8.09 0.81 -9.01
N GLN A 40 -6.93 0.19 -9.27
CA GLN A 40 -6.30 -0.78 -8.37
C GLN A 40 -5.79 -0.09 -7.09
N ALA A 41 -5.31 1.15 -7.19
CA ALA A 41 -4.87 1.91 -6.04
C ALA A 41 -6.05 2.29 -5.12
N LEU A 42 -7.22 2.59 -5.68
CA LEU A 42 -8.45 2.81 -4.89
C LEU A 42 -8.89 1.52 -4.17
N ASP A 43 -8.88 0.37 -4.85
CA ASP A 43 -9.16 -0.93 -4.22
C ASP A 43 -8.16 -1.24 -3.09
N LEU A 44 -6.89 -0.91 -3.30
CA LEU A 44 -5.83 -1.08 -2.30
C LEU A 44 -6.11 -0.21 -1.08
N LEU A 45 -6.40 1.08 -1.29
CA LEU A 45 -6.75 2.02 -0.23
C LEU A 45 -7.90 1.48 0.63
N LEU A 46 -9.02 1.12 0.01
CA LEU A 46 -10.19 0.57 0.72
C LEU A 46 -9.87 -0.72 1.48
N SER A 47 -9.07 -1.60 0.89
CA SER A 47 -8.65 -2.85 1.54
C SER A 47 -7.74 -2.58 2.75
N LEU A 48 -6.84 -1.60 2.65
CA LEU A 48 -5.98 -1.20 3.76
C LEU A 48 -6.80 -0.61 4.92
N GLU A 49 -7.76 0.25 4.61
CA GLU A 49 -8.65 0.84 5.62
C GLU A 49 -9.45 -0.22 6.37
N ASP A 50 -10.04 -1.18 5.65
CA ASP A 50 -10.84 -2.27 6.23
C ASP A 50 -9.96 -3.27 7.01
N GLU A 51 -8.82 -3.67 6.45
CA GLU A 51 -7.95 -4.70 7.04
C GLU A 51 -7.21 -4.19 8.27
N PHE A 52 -6.78 -2.92 8.26
CA PHE A 52 -6.08 -2.31 9.39
C PHE A 52 -6.99 -1.51 10.32
N GLY A 53 -8.25 -1.25 9.93
CA GLY A 53 -9.22 -0.48 10.70
C GLY A 53 -8.85 1.01 10.82
N VAL A 54 -8.22 1.57 9.78
CA VAL A 54 -7.74 2.96 9.74
C VAL A 54 -8.47 3.76 8.66
N GLN A 55 -8.41 5.09 8.71
CA GLN A 55 -8.86 5.96 7.61
C GLN A 55 -7.65 6.67 7.01
N ILE A 56 -7.38 6.38 5.73
CA ILE A 56 -6.24 6.93 5.01
C ILE A 56 -6.77 8.04 4.08
N PRO A 57 -6.33 9.29 4.25
CA PRO A 57 -6.76 10.38 3.38
C PRO A 57 -6.30 10.15 1.92
N ASP A 58 -7.19 10.38 0.95
CA ASP A 58 -6.89 10.28 -0.48
C ASP A 58 -5.66 11.12 -0.88
N ASP A 59 -5.52 12.33 -0.33
CA ASP A 59 -4.37 13.21 -0.56
C ASP A 59 -3.06 12.57 -0.08
N ALA A 60 -3.08 11.99 1.12
CA ALA A 60 -1.91 11.34 1.70
C ALA A 60 -1.55 10.07 0.93
N PHE A 61 -2.55 9.29 0.51
CA PHE A 61 -2.36 8.10 -0.30
C PHE A 61 -1.83 8.44 -1.70
N GLY A 62 -2.33 9.50 -2.34
CA GLY A 62 -1.82 10.00 -3.62
C GLY A 62 -0.36 10.47 -3.56
N ASP A 63 0.05 11.02 -2.41
CA ASP A 63 1.45 11.37 -2.12
C ASP A 63 2.31 10.14 -1.75
N ALA A 64 1.69 9.09 -1.23
CA ALA A 64 2.31 7.81 -0.90
C ALA A 64 2.41 6.90 -2.11
N ARG A 65 3.34 7.26 -3.01
CA ARG A 65 3.64 6.49 -4.22
C ARG A 65 4.56 5.29 -4.02
N THR A 66 4.93 4.93 -2.79
CA THR A 66 5.83 3.80 -2.54
C THR A 66 5.30 2.93 -1.41
N LEU A 67 5.68 1.64 -1.42
CA LEU A 67 5.29 0.71 -0.36
C LEU A 67 5.69 1.24 1.02
N SER A 68 6.93 1.70 1.18
CA SER A 68 7.40 2.25 2.46
C SER A 68 6.57 3.44 2.95
N LYS A 69 6.10 4.30 2.03
CA LYS A 69 5.25 5.43 2.42
C LYS A 69 3.86 4.98 2.85
N ILE A 70 3.25 4.03 2.14
CA ILE A 70 1.95 3.49 2.53
C ILE A 70 2.04 2.80 3.89
N VAL A 71 3.07 1.99 4.10
CA VAL A 71 3.32 1.33 5.40
C VAL A 71 3.44 2.38 6.50
N ALA A 72 4.26 3.43 6.29
CA ALA A 72 4.41 4.51 7.25
C ALA A 72 3.10 5.28 7.51
N LEU A 73 2.23 5.45 6.51
CA LEU A 73 0.91 6.05 6.69
C LEU A 73 0.02 5.17 7.59
N VAL A 74 -0.08 3.88 7.27
CA VAL A 74 -0.89 2.93 8.04
C VAL A 74 -0.37 2.84 9.47
N GLU A 75 0.95 2.78 9.66
CA GLU A 75 1.57 2.80 10.99
C GLU A 75 1.29 4.10 11.76
N GLY A 76 1.35 5.26 11.10
CA GLY A 76 1.07 6.54 11.76
C GLY A 76 -0.39 6.72 12.20
N LEU A 77 -1.30 5.94 11.62
CA LEU A 77 -2.74 5.99 11.90
C LEU A 77 -3.19 4.94 12.94
N LYS A 78 -2.30 4.02 13.33
CA LYS A 78 -2.61 2.87 14.20
C LYS A 78 -2.11 3.10 15.63
#